data_AF-A0A4Q5RUX5-F1
#
_entry.id   AF-A0A4Q5RUX5-F1
#
_cell.length_a   1.000
_cell.length_b   1.000
_cell.length_c   1.000
_cell.angle_alpha   90.00
_cell.angle_beta   90.00
_cell.angle_gamma   90.00
#
_symmetry.space_group_name_H-M   'P 1'
#
loop_
_entity.id
_entity.type
_entity.pdbx_description
1 polymer ?
#
loop_
_entity_poly.entity_id
_entity_poly.type
_entity_poly.pdbx_seq_one_letter_code
_entity_poly.pdbx_strand_id
1 'polypeptide(L)'
;MILSIALLAIAPDPFPAPKTPTAVLQISCRQGECAWQQIRSIERVSSDGGEVLRKLTSRAGTSTHGVRRNPPAHYSPRLRIDWERAPKQEHVLCSKRRPTMVFESDGEFVVTRLGLADLGGYEYAGAALYMQVCHNLAPGRWNEKQIAKLGYGGKRGQQDRYPTLSAALASLR
;
A
#
# COMPACT_ATOMS: atom_id res chain seq x y z
N MET A 1 2.90 -1.63 52.86
CA MET A 1 2.18 -2.18 51.67
C MET A 1 2.62 -1.35 50.47
N ILE A 2 3.57 -1.85 49.66
CA ILE A 2 4.09 -1.10 48.50
C ILE A 2 3.29 -1.55 47.28
N LEU A 3 2.54 -0.62 46.70
CA LEU A 3 1.74 -0.83 45.50
C LEU A 3 2.67 -0.75 44.29
N SER A 4 3.11 -1.90 43.77
CA SER A 4 3.87 -1.96 42.52
C SER A 4 2.93 -1.72 41.33
N ILE A 5 2.96 -0.52 40.78
CA ILE A 5 2.33 -0.20 39.50
C ILE A 5 3.28 -0.71 38.41
N ALA A 6 2.95 -1.83 37.80
CA ALA A 6 3.63 -2.29 36.59
C ALA A 6 3.26 -1.35 35.44
N LEU A 7 4.19 -0.48 35.01
CA LEU A 7 4.06 0.22 33.74
C LEU A 7 4.12 -0.82 32.62
N LEU A 8 2.97 -1.16 32.04
CA LEU A 8 2.91 -1.82 30.74
C LEU A 8 3.48 -0.86 29.71
N ALA A 9 4.71 -1.09 29.27
CA ALA A 9 5.28 -0.41 28.12
C ALA A 9 4.40 -0.72 26.91
N ILE A 10 3.66 0.27 26.42
CA ILE A 10 2.92 0.16 25.16
C ILE A 10 3.98 0.00 24.07
N ALA A 11 4.08 -1.21 23.51
CA ALA A 11 4.97 -1.44 22.39
C ALA A 11 4.61 -0.47 21.25
N PRO A 12 5.60 0.17 20.61
CA PRO A 12 5.33 1.08 19.50
C PRO A 12 4.56 0.34 18.39
N ASP A 13 3.50 0.97 17.87
CA ASP A 13 2.70 0.43 16.75
C ASP A 13 3.65 0.14 15.57
N PRO A 14 3.79 -1.12 15.13
CA PRO A 14 4.67 -1.47 14.03
C PRO A 14 4.22 -0.87 12.68
N PHE A 15 3.01 -0.31 12.64
CA PHE A 15 2.39 0.32 11.49
C PHE A 15 1.84 1.70 11.84
N PRO A 16 2.71 2.70 12.10
CA PRO A 16 2.29 4.02 12.52
C PRO A 16 1.30 4.65 11.52
N ALA A 17 0.40 5.49 12.02
CA ALA A 17 -0.49 6.26 11.15
C ALA A 17 0.36 7.12 10.17
N PRO A 18 0.18 6.96 8.84
CA PRO A 18 0.89 7.78 7.87
C PRO A 18 0.39 9.21 7.94
N LYS A 19 1.31 10.16 7.72
CA LYS A 19 0.95 11.58 7.65
C LYS A 19 0.26 11.83 6.30
N THR A 20 -1.03 12.17 6.34
CA THR A 20 -1.88 12.58 5.22
C THR A 20 -2.44 13.98 5.51
N PRO A 21 -2.85 14.79 4.51
CA PRO A 21 -3.33 14.40 3.19
C PRO A 21 -2.49 14.90 1.99
N THR A 22 -2.79 14.34 0.80
CA THR A 22 -2.32 14.74 -0.55
C THR A 22 -0.97 14.24 -1.08
N ALA A 23 -0.51 13.04 -0.70
CA ALA A 23 0.57 12.42 -1.45
C ALA A 23 0.08 11.98 -2.84
N VAL A 24 0.55 12.65 -3.90
CA VAL A 24 0.49 12.14 -5.27
C VAL A 24 1.77 11.33 -5.51
N LEU A 25 1.62 10.04 -5.73
CA LEU A 25 2.72 9.09 -5.80
C LEU A 25 2.80 8.49 -7.20
N GLN A 26 4.01 8.44 -7.76
CA GLN A 26 4.27 7.57 -8.90
C GLN A 26 4.46 6.15 -8.37
N ILE A 27 3.49 5.27 -8.62
CA ILE A 27 3.51 3.89 -8.09
C ILE A 27 4.15 2.89 -9.07
N SER A 28 4.18 3.22 -10.37
CA SER A 28 4.97 2.51 -11.37
C SER A 28 5.30 3.43 -12.54
N CYS A 29 6.38 3.12 -13.26
CA CYS A 29 6.57 3.68 -14.59
C CYS A 29 7.31 2.69 -15.49
N ARG A 30 6.76 2.41 -16.67
CA ARG A 30 7.30 1.43 -17.62
C ARG A 30 7.09 1.94 -19.04
N GLN A 31 8.16 1.92 -19.83
CA GLN A 31 8.13 2.27 -21.26
C GLN A 31 7.50 3.65 -21.57
N GLY A 32 7.72 4.64 -20.68
CA GLY A 32 7.19 5.99 -20.83
C GLY A 32 5.78 6.19 -20.29
N GLU A 33 5.07 5.14 -19.90
CA GLU A 33 3.79 5.25 -19.20
C GLU A 33 3.99 5.14 -17.70
N CYS A 34 3.53 6.14 -16.95
CA CYS A 34 3.60 6.14 -15.50
C CYS A 34 2.21 6.10 -14.88
N ALA A 35 2.05 5.24 -13.87
CA ALA A 35 0.86 5.17 -13.04
C ALA A 35 1.04 6.01 -11.78
N TRP A 36 0.01 6.78 -11.46
CA TRP A 36 -0.03 7.71 -10.35
C TRP A 36 -1.19 7.37 -9.41
N GLN A 37 -0.94 7.50 -8.11
CA GLN A 37 -1.99 7.44 -7.09
C GLN A 37 -2.09 8.77 -6.35
N GLN A 38 -3.27 9.36 -6.36
CA GLN A 38 -3.60 10.48 -5.48
C GLN A 38 -4.30 9.96 -4.24
N ILE A 39 -3.59 9.89 -3.11
CA ILE A 39 -4.14 9.45 -1.83
C ILE A 39 -5.03 10.55 -1.24
N ARG A 40 -6.30 10.21 -0.99
CA ARG A 40 -7.31 11.11 -0.41
C ARG A 40 -7.48 10.90 1.09
N SER A 41 -7.60 9.65 1.53
CA SER A 41 -7.64 9.29 2.95
C SER A 41 -7.01 7.93 3.21
N ILE A 42 -6.48 7.75 4.43
CA ILE A 42 -6.06 6.45 4.98
C ILE A 42 -6.69 6.34 6.35
N GLU A 43 -7.67 5.47 6.49
CA GLU A 43 -8.45 5.30 7.71
C GLU A 43 -8.15 3.93 8.33
N ARG A 44 -7.93 3.87 9.65
CA ARG A 44 -7.82 2.59 10.36
C ARG A 44 -9.23 2.00 10.49
N VAL A 45 -9.39 0.75 10.05
CA VAL A 45 -10.65 -0.02 10.15
C VAL A 45 -10.62 -0.90 11.39
N SER A 46 -9.52 -1.63 11.62
CA SER A 46 -9.33 -2.47 12.79
C SER A 46 -7.84 -2.62 13.13
N SER A 47 -7.57 -3.07 14.34
CA SER A 47 -6.23 -3.53 14.75
C SER A 47 -6.39 -4.72 15.69
N ASP A 48 -5.67 -5.79 15.39
CA ASP A 48 -5.69 -7.03 16.17
C ASP A 48 -4.38 -7.79 15.98
N GLY A 49 -3.86 -8.42 17.02
CA GLY A 49 -2.68 -9.29 16.93
C GLY A 49 -1.42 -8.66 16.35
N GLY A 50 -1.26 -7.33 16.43
CA GLY A 50 -0.15 -6.61 15.80
C GLY A 50 -0.32 -6.36 14.30
N GLU A 51 -1.50 -6.62 13.75
CA GLU A 51 -1.91 -6.27 12.39
C GLU A 51 -2.87 -5.06 12.43
N VAL A 52 -2.89 -4.29 11.33
CA VAL A 52 -3.77 -3.12 11.18
C VAL A 52 -4.44 -3.17 9.82
N LEU A 53 -5.77 -3.27 9.79
CA LEU A 53 -6.53 -3.10 8.55
C LEU A 53 -6.81 -1.63 8.32
N ARG A 54 -6.52 -1.14 7.12
CA ARG A 54 -6.76 0.23 6.70
C ARG A 54 -7.64 0.27 5.47
N LYS A 55 -8.51 1.28 5.39
CA LYS A 55 -9.23 1.66 4.18
C LYS A 55 -8.50 2.82 3.53
N LEU A 56 -8.09 2.63 2.29
CA LEU A 56 -7.43 3.62 1.45
C LEU A 56 -8.46 4.16 0.46
N THR A 57 -8.72 5.47 0.49
CA THR A 57 -9.45 6.15 -0.59
C THR A 57 -8.45 6.87 -1.47
N SER A 58 -8.45 6.57 -2.76
CA SER A 58 -7.46 7.12 -3.66
C SER A 58 -7.97 7.23 -5.10
N ARG A 59 -7.35 8.09 -5.90
CA ARG A 59 -7.71 8.28 -7.32
C ARG A 59 -6.53 7.91 -8.19
N ALA A 60 -6.71 6.93 -9.06
CA ALA A 60 -5.69 6.51 -10.01
C ALA A 60 -5.60 7.49 -11.18
N GLY A 61 -4.42 7.63 -11.75
CA GLY A 61 -4.21 8.39 -12.97
C GLY A 61 -2.98 7.91 -13.73
N THR A 62 -2.89 8.31 -14.99
CA THR A 62 -1.80 7.93 -15.88
C THR A 62 -1.18 9.17 -16.51
N SER A 63 0.10 9.06 -16.86
CA SER A 63 0.77 10.07 -17.69
C SER A 63 1.66 9.37 -18.70
N THR A 64 1.65 9.83 -19.94
CA THR A 64 2.49 9.29 -21.01
C THR A 64 3.63 10.24 -21.34
N HIS A 65 4.84 9.68 -21.44
CA HIS A 65 6.09 10.36 -21.77
C HIS A 65 6.72 9.64 -22.96
N GLY A 66 7.38 10.38 -23.85
CA GLY A 66 8.13 9.74 -24.94
C GLY A 66 9.19 8.79 -24.39
N VAL A 67 9.35 7.60 -24.96
CA VAL A 67 10.20 6.50 -24.44
C VAL A 67 11.67 6.90 -24.24
N ARG A 68 12.17 7.88 -24.99
CA ARG A 68 13.54 8.43 -24.86
C ARG A 68 13.68 9.54 -23.82
N ARG A 69 12.58 9.97 -23.19
CA ARG A 69 12.59 10.96 -22.10
C ARG A 69 12.62 10.23 -20.78
N ASN A 70 13.41 10.73 -19.83
CA ASN A 70 13.33 10.30 -18.44
C ASN A 70 11.99 10.77 -17.86
N PRO A 71 11.05 9.86 -17.55
CA PRO A 71 9.79 10.26 -16.93
C PRO A 71 10.05 10.86 -15.54
N PRO A 72 9.20 11.78 -15.06
CA PRO A 72 9.39 12.46 -13.79
C PRO A 72 9.21 11.48 -12.63
N ALA A 73 10.23 11.29 -11.79
CA ALA A 73 10.13 10.43 -10.60
C ALA A 73 9.20 10.97 -9.49
N HIS A 74 8.81 12.24 -9.58
CA HIS A 74 8.03 12.93 -8.56
C HIS A 74 6.92 13.77 -9.19
N TYR A 75 5.82 13.91 -8.45
CA TYR A 75 4.71 14.76 -8.85
C TYR A 75 5.12 16.23 -8.92
N SER A 76 4.58 16.93 -9.91
CA SER A 76 4.60 18.38 -10.02
C SER A 76 3.23 18.86 -10.49
N PRO A 77 2.71 20.01 -10.01
CA PRO A 77 1.47 20.59 -10.51
C PRO A 77 1.44 20.85 -12.02
N ARG A 78 2.62 20.94 -12.66
CA ARG A 78 2.76 21.13 -14.12
C ARG A 78 2.67 19.83 -14.91
N LEU A 79 2.72 18.68 -14.24
CA LEU A 79 2.59 17.37 -14.87
C LEU A 79 1.12 17.14 -15.23
N ARG A 80 0.88 16.84 -16.51
CA ARG A 80 -0.43 16.41 -16.98
C ARG A 80 -0.61 14.94 -16.62
N ILE A 81 -1.63 14.67 -15.80
CA ILE A 81 -2.05 13.33 -15.40
C ILE A 81 -3.52 13.20 -15.75
N ASP A 82 -3.84 12.17 -16.52
CA ASP A 82 -5.20 11.78 -16.85
C ASP A 82 -5.75 10.97 -15.68
N TRP A 83 -6.55 11.62 -14.84
CA TRP A 83 -7.13 11.02 -13.65
C TRP A 83 -8.42 10.27 -13.98
N GLU A 84 -8.61 9.12 -13.34
CA GLU A 84 -9.93 8.48 -13.30
C GLU A 84 -10.98 9.45 -12.70
N ARG A 85 -12.23 9.34 -13.15
CA ARG A 85 -13.29 10.27 -12.74
C ARG A 85 -13.59 10.18 -11.25
N ALA A 86 -13.68 8.96 -10.73
CA ALA A 86 -14.07 8.69 -9.35
C ALA A 86 -12.87 8.13 -8.55
N PRO A 87 -12.70 8.53 -7.28
CA PRO A 87 -11.84 7.80 -6.36
C PRO A 87 -12.36 6.36 -6.16
N LYS A 88 -11.43 5.45 -5.91
CA LYS A 88 -11.68 4.05 -5.54
C LYS A 88 -11.31 3.82 -4.08
N GLN A 89 -11.88 2.75 -3.52
CA GLN A 89 -11.57 2.28 -2.18
C GLN A 89 -10.83 0.96 -2.25
N GLU A 90 -9.75 0.87 -1.49
CA GLU A 90 -8.94 -0.33 -1.33
C GLU A 90 -8.81 -0.62 0.17
N HIS A 91 -8.54 -1.86 0.52
CA HIS A 91 -8.21 -2.24 1.90
C HIS A 91 -6.78 -2.77 1.96
N VAL A 92 -6.04 -2.36 2.97
CA VAL A 92 -4.63 -2.75 3.15
C VAL A 92 -4.47 -3.34 4.54
N LEU A 93 -4.13 -4.63 4.60
CA LEU A 93 -3.77 -5.30 5.84
C LEU A 93 -2.27 -5.12 6.09
N CYS A 94 -1.94 -4.17 6.95
CA CYS A 94 -0.61 -3.98 7.46
C CYS A 94 -0.27 -5.11 8.42
N SER A 95 0.52 -6.07 7.93
CA SER A 95 0.98 -7.26 8.65
C SER A 95 2.39 -7.61 8.20
N LYS A 96 3.27 -7.99 9.14
CA LYS A 96 4.61 -8.51 8.82
C LYS A 96 4.58 -9.93 8.26
N ARG A 97 3.51 -10.68 8.58
CA ARG A 97 3.35 -12.11 8.22
C ARG A 97 2.58 -12.32 6.92
N ARG A 98 1.56 -11.50 6.68
CA ARG A 98 0.63 -11.60 5.55
C ARG A 98 0.29 -10.20 4.99
N PRO A 99 1.28 -9.43 4.51
CA PRO A 99 1.02 -8.13 3.88
C PRO A 99 0.02 -8.30 2.74
N THR A 100 -1.13 -7.64 2.82
CA THR A 100 -2.23 -7.90 1.88
C THR A 100 -2.88 -6.60 1.41
N MET A 101 -3.25 -6.56 0.14
CA MET A 101 -4.11 -5.53 -0.45
C MET A 101 -5.39 -6.17 -0.98
N VAL A 102 -6.50 -5.46 -0.86
CA VAL A 102 -7.80 -5.83 -1.42
C VAL A 102 -8.31 -4.67 -2.26
N PHE A 103 -8.58 -4.93 -3.52
CA PHE A 103 -9.08 -3.94 -4.47
C PHE A 103 -10.08 -4.57 -5.43
N GLU A 104 -10.93 -3.73 -6.02
CA GLU A 104 -11.90 -4.18 -7.02
C GLU A 104 -11.26 -4.21 -8.42
N SER A 105 -11.48 -5.30 -9.15
CA SER A 105 -11.11 -5.45 -10.56
C SER A 105 -12.17 -6.28 -11.27
N ASP A 106 -12.70 -5.77 -12.38
CA ASP A 106 -13.63 -6.50 -13.25
C ASP A 106 -14.88 -7.03 -12.53
N GLY A 107 -15.39 -6.26 -11.56
CA GLY A 107 -16.56 -6.61 -10.76
C GLY A 107 -16.31 -7.61 -9.63
N GLU A 108 -15.06 -8.02 -9.41
CA GLU A 108 -14.64 -8.90 -8.31
C GLU A 108 -13.67 -8.18 -7.37
N PHE A 109 -13.55 -8.70 -6.15
CA PHE A 109 -12.57 -8.25 -5.18
C PHE A 109 -11.34 -9.17 -5.22
N VAL A 110 -10.21 -8.59 -5.60
CA VAL A 110 -8.91 -9.27 -5.67
C VAL A 110 -8.21 -9.09 -4.32
N VAL A 111 -7.87 -10.19 -3.67
CA VAL A 111 -7.03 -10.23 -2.47
C VAL A 111 -5.62 -10.60 -2.89
N THR A 112 -4.70 -9.65 -2.84
CA THR A 112 -3.29 -9.83 -3.18
C THR A 112 -2.46 -9.89 -1.91
N ARG A 113 -1.96 -11.08 -1.55
CA ARG A 113 -0.90 -11.25 -0.55
C ARG A 113 0.44 -10.93 -1.21
N LEU A 114 1.16 -9.94 -0.68
CA LEU A 114 2.36 -9.40 -1.30
C LEU A 114 3.61 -10.20 -0.93
N GLY A 115 4.40 -10.57 -1.93
CA GLY A 115 5.72 -11.17 -1.75
C GLY A 115 6.82 -10.12 -1.55
N LEU A 116 6.76 -9.35 -0.45
CA LEU A 116 7.60 -8.15 -0.30
C LEU A 116 9.12 -8.37 -0.35
N ALA A 117 9.60 -9.59 -0.11
CA ALA A 117 11.02 -9.91 -0.14
C ALA A 117 11.54 -10.36 -1.53
N ASP A 118 10.66 -10.50 -2.53
CA ASP A 118 11.02 -10.88 -3.91
C ASP A 118 10.09 -10.14 -4.89
N LEU A 119 10.24 -8.81 -4.92
CA LEU A 119 9.34 -7.94 -5.68
C LEU A 119 9.66 -7.98 -7.17
N GLY A 120 8.87 -8.74 -7.92
CA GLY A 120 8.93 -8.82 -9.38
C GLY A 120 7.77 -8.11 -10.07
N GLY A 121 8.08 -7.30 -11.09
CA GLY A 121 7.10 -6.86 -12.09
C GLY A 121 5.87 -6.13 -11.53
N TYR A 122 4.69 -6.71 -11.74
CA TYR A 122 3.39 -6.10 -11.42
C TYR A 122 3.16 -5.86 -9.92
N GLU A 123 3.86 -6.61 -9.05
CA GLU A 123 3.72 -6.49 -7.59
C GLU A 123 4.30 -5.19 -7.05
N TYR A 124 5.18 -4.52 -7.81
CA TYR A 124 5.82 -3.28 -7.36
C TYR A 124 4.82 -2.16 -7.06
N ALA A 125 3.77 -2.01 -7.88
CA ALA A 125 2.77 -0.96 -7.66
C ALA A 125 2.00 -1.19 -6.34
N GLY A 126 1.59 -2.44 -6.08
CA GLY A 126 0.97 -2.82 -4.82
C GLY A 126 1.92 -2.65 -3.63
N ALA A 127 3.17 -3.08 -3.77
CA ALA A 127 4.19 -2.88 -2.74
C ALA A 127 4.44 -1.39 -2.44
N ALA A 128 4.47 -0.54 -3.47
CA ALA A 128 4.65 0.91 -3.32
C ALA A 128 3.52 1.55 -2.52
N LEU A 129 2.26 1.20 -2.82
CA LEU A 129 1.11 1.62 -2.03
C LEU A 129 1.15 1.07 -0.61
N TYR A 130 1.46 -0.22 -0.46
CA TYR A 130 1.58 -0.86 0.85
C TYR A 130 2.63 -0.17 1.73
N MET A 131 3.82 0.12 1.19
CA MET A 131 4.89 0.80 1.93
C MET A 131 4.49 2.21 2.36
N GLN A 132 3.77 2.93 1.50
CA GLN A 132 3.22 4.23 1.89
C GLN A 132 2.18 4.08 3.01
N VAL A 133 1.22 3.17 2.86
CA VAL A 133 0.07 3.04 3.76
C VAL A 133 0.45 2.49 5.13
N CYS A 134 1.39 1.53 5.16
CA CYS A 134 1.75 0.79 6.38
C CYS A 134 3.04 1.30 7.03
N HIS A 135 3.97 1.88 6.27
CA HIS A 135 5.28 2.33 6.77
C HIS A 135 5.56 3.82 6.55
N ASN A 136 4.65 4.54 5.89
CA ASN A 136 4.87 5.94 5.50
C ASN A 136 6.17 6.12 4.66
N LEU A 137 6.48 5.12 3.83
CA LEU A 137 7.65 5.12 2.95
C LEU A 137 7.20 5.32 1.50
N ALA A 138 7.52 6.48 0.95
CA ALA A 138 7.20 6.82 -0.43
C ALA A 138 7.98 5.95 -1.43
N PRO A 139 7.47 5.73 -2.66
CA PRO A 139 8.19 5.05 -3.73
C PRO A 139 9.59 5.67 -3.94
N GLY A 140 10.61 4.83 -4.14
CA GLY A 140 12.01 5.24 -4.26
C GLY A 140 12.71 5.62 -2.94
N ARG A 141 12.00 5.64 -1.80
CA ARG A 141 12.60 5.81 -0.45
C ARG A 141 12.83 4.48 0.28
N TRP A 142 12.53 3.37 -0.38
CA TRP A 142 12.74 2.02 0.11
C TRP A 142 13.38 1.15 -0.97
N ASN A 143 14.10 0.12 -0.54
CA ASN A 143 14.66 -0.94 -1.37
C ASN A 143 14.55 -2.27 -0.61
N GLU A 144 14.95 -3.38 -1.25
CA GLU A 144 14.88 -4.72 -0.66
C GLU A 144 15.58 -4.83 0.70
N LYS A 145 16.73 -4.16 0.89
CA LYS A 145 17.44 -4.12 2.17
C LYS A 145 16.62 -3.44 3.26
N GLN A 146 15.93 -2.35 2.94
CA GLN A 146 15.03 -1.67 3.89
C GLN A 146 13.79 -2.53 4.18
N ILE A 147 13.25 -3.22 3.19
CA ILE A 147 12.15 -4.17 3.38
C ILE A 147 12.56 -5.32 4.32
N ALA A 148 13.75 -5.89 4.13
CA ALA A 148 14.29 -6.93 5.00
C ALA A 148 14.48 -6.43 6.44
N LYS A 149 14.98 -5.19 6.64
CA LYS A 149 15.09 -4.56 7.97
C LYS A 149 13.74 -4.35 8.65
N LEU A 150 12.67 -4.17 7.87
CA LEU A 150 11.31 -4.10 8.39
C LEU A 150 10.78 -5.49 8.80
N GLY A 151 11.51 -6.58 8.57
CA GLY A 151 11.14 -7.93 9.01
C GLY A 151 10.26 -8.70 8.03
N TYR A 152 10.19 -8.27 6.77
CA TYR A 152 9.49 -9.04 5.73
C TYR A 152 10.37 -10.18 5.19
N GLY A 153 9.78 -11.36 5.03
CA GLY A 153 10.45 -12.59 4.56
C GLY A 153 10.01 -13.06 3.17
N GLY A 154 10.77 -14.00 2.61
CA GLY A 154 10.72 -14.55 1.23
C GLY A 154 9.52 -15.39 0.84
N LYS A 155 8.29 -14.97 1.11
CA LYS A 155 7.10 -15.62 0.55
C LYS A 155 6.81 -15.07 -0.84
N ARG A 156 6.43 -15.93 -1.77
CA ARG A 156 5.88 -15.49 -3.06
C ARG A 156 4.52 -14.83 -2.85
N GLY A 157 4.22 -13.84 -3.70
CA GLY A 157 2.89 -13.27 -3.73
C GLY A 157 1.84 -14.28 -4.17
N GLN A 158 0.60 -14.04 -3.77
CA GLN A 158 -0.57 -14.84 -4.12
C GLN A 158 -1.74 -13.90 -4.37
N GLN A 159 -2.57 -14.22 -5.37
CA GLN A 159 -3.83 -13.55 -5.61
C GLN A 159 -4.99 -14.53 -5.55
N ASP A 160 -6.03 -14.16 -4.82
CA ASP A 160 -7.31 -14.86 -4.76
C ASP A 160 -8.41 -13.87 -5.15
N ARG A 161 -9.53 -14.35 -5.70
CA ARG A 161 -10.66 -13.52 -6.15
C ARG A 161 -11.94 -13.89 -5.41
N TYR A 162 -12.75 -12.89 -5.09
CA TYR A 162 -13.99 -13.04 -4.33
C TYR A 162 -15.11 -12.21 -4.96
N PRO A 163 -16.36 -12.70 -4.94
CA PRO A 163 -17.49 -12.01 -5.56
C PRO A 163 -17.96 -10.77 -4.76
N THR A 164 -17.57 -10.64 -3.49
CA THR A 164 -17.99 -9.53 -2.63
C THR A 164 -16.86 -9.05 -1.73
N LEU A 165 -16.91 -7.77 -1.35
CA LEU A 165 -15.97 -7.19 -0.40
C LEU A 165 -16.02 -7.91 0.95
N SER A 166 -17.21 -8.29 1.41
CA SER A 166 -17.38 -8.99 2.68
C SER A 166 -16.67 -10.35 2.68
N ALA A 167 -16.76 -11.12 1.58
CA ALA A 167 -16.04 -12.38 1.44
C ALA A 167 -14.52 -12.18 1.38
N ALA A 168 -14.07 -11.16 0.63
CA ALA A 168 -12.66 -10.80 0.56
C ALA A 168 -12.09 -10.38 1.92
N LEU A 169 -12.81 -9.56 2.69
CA LEU A 169 -12.38 -9.14 4.02
C LEU A 169 -12.46 -10.27 5.06
N ALA A 170 -13.41 -11.20 4.89
CA ALA A 170 -13.50 -12.39 5.75
C ALA A 170 -12.29 -13.32 5.59
N SER A 171 -11.70 -13.42 4.39
CA SER A 171 -10.50 -14.23 4.15
C SER A 171 -9.22 -13.65 4.77
N LEU A 172 -9.28 -12.42 5.29
CA LEU A 172 -8.20 -11.77 6.02
C LEU A 172 -8.22 -12.08 7.52
N ARG A 173 -9.23 -12.79 8.04
CA ARG A 173 -9.30 -13.15 9.45
C ARG A 173 -8.38 -14.34 9.71
#